data_AF-A0A3N6CRS8-F1
#
_entry.id   AF-A0A3N6CRS8-F1
#
_cell.length_a   1.000
_cell.length_b   1.000
_cell.length_c   1.000
_cell.angle_alpha   90.00
_cell.angle_beta   90.00
_cell.angle_gamma   90.00
#
_symmetry.space_group_name_H-M   'P 1'
#
loop_
_entity.id
_entity.type
_entity.pdbx_description
1 polymer ?
#
loop_
_entity_poly.entity_id
_entity_poly.type
_entity_poly.pdbx_seq_one_letter_code
_entity_poly.pdbx_strand_id
1 'polypeptide(L)'
;MTRNAREADVLIVGGGPAGLAAGAELAAAGAGRVEILEREQEAGGIPRHCHHGGFGGRLTRSLYAWTSATRSPYAREGTDGPAYARRSVAAALDAGATLRTGVTVTGWDGPLTVETTGPAGLERITARAVVLATGARERPRSARMVPGTRPPGVYTTGELQQAVHLYGQRIGSRAVVVGDEPVGHAAAATLRAAGVHVVAMVTDRPSRAVRPRHRHTPLLTGATVTGLTGRTRLSGVSLRHEDGRTTTLRCDTVVLTGDFVPDHELARRGGLLLDPGTRGPAYDAAFRTSRPGVFAAGNLLHAVEHAEFAAQEGRAVAVPVLHRLSGTGEAPGGGPRLAVDAPLRWIAPNVTGPDGARPQGDRFVLRTARRLSRPLLVVSQDGRELHRQRLLSAAVPGRPFHLAADWADRVDPEGASVRISAF
;
A
#
# COMPACT_ATOMS: atom_id res chain seq x y z
N MET A 1 27.49 24.51 -8.39
CA MET A 1 27.45 23.05 -8.12
C MET A 1 27.10 22.36 -9.43
N THR A 2 28.04 21.65 -10.03
CA THR A 2 27.81 20.84 -11.23
C THR A 2 26.88 19.68 -10.88
N ARG A 3 25.71 19.61 -11.54
CA ARG A 3 24.80 18.46 -11.41
C ARG A 3 25.39 17.30 -12.20
N ASN A 4 25.71 16.19 -11.55
CA ASN A 4 26.17 14.99 -12.24
C ASN A 4 25.02 14.39 -13.07
N ALA A 5 25.29 14.04 -14.32
CA ALA A 5 24.32 13.39 -15.21
C ALA A 5 24.61 11.88 -15.28
N ARG A 6 23.56 11.06 -15.17
CA ARG A 6 23.63 9.60 -15.24
C ARG A 6 22.57 9.07 -16.19
N GLU A 7 22.87 7.96 -16.84
CA GLU A 7 21.93 7.24 -17.67
C GLU A 7 21.70 5.81 -17.13
N ALA A 8 20.47 5.35 -17.25
CA ALA A 8 20.02 3.99 -16.96
C ALA A 8 19.05 3.51 -18.05
N ASP A 9 18.96 2.20 -18.28
CA ASP A 9 17.90 1.66 -19.14
C ASP A 9 16.57 1.66 -18.38
N VAL A 10 16.60 1.17 -17.14
CA VAL A 10 15.45 1.21 -16.23
C VAL A 10 15.84 1.83 -14.89
N LEU A 11 15.05 2.80 -14.47
CA LEU A 11 15.14 3.40 -13.14
C LEU A 11 13.93 3.00 -12.30
N ILE A 12 14.17 2.41 -11.13
CA ILE A 12 13.14 2.01 -10.17
C ILE A 12 13.25 2.90 -8.94
N VAL A 13 12.16 3.58 -8.59
CA VAL A 13 12.11 4.49 -7.43
C VAL A 13 11.41 3.78 -6.26
N GLY A 14 12.20 3.32 -5.30
CA GLY A 14 11.77 2.63 -4.08
C GLY A 14 12.38 1.23 -3.97
N GLY A 15 13.16 0.98 -2.92
CA GLY A 15 13.77 -0.32 -2.60
C GLY A 15 12.89 -1.20 -1.71
N GLY A 16 11.57 -1.10 -1.84
CA GLY A 16 10.60 -1.97 -1.15
C GLY A 16 10.33 -3.28 -1.91
N PRO A 17 9.39 -4.14 -1.42
CA PRO A 17 9.09 -5.42 -2.06
C PRO A 17 8.77 -5.34 -3.56
N ALA A 18 7.98 -4.34 -3.98
CA ALA A 18 7.63 -4.15 -5.39
C ALA A 18 8.85 -3.75 -6.24
N GLY A 19 9.63 -2.76 -5.79
CA GLY A 19 10.79 -2.29 -6.55
C GLY A 19 11.93 -3.29 -6.60
N LEU A 20 12.19 -4.01 -5.50
CA LEU A 20 13.18 -5.10 -5.46
C LEU A 20 12.79 -6.25 -6.38
N ALA A 21 11.52 -6.65 -6.38
CA ALA A 21 11.02 -7.69 -7.28
C ALA A 21 11.08 -7.26 -8.75
N ALA A 22 10.67 -6.02 -9.07
CA ALA A 22 10.80 -5.46 -10.41
C ALA A 22 12.26 -5.44 -10.88
N GLY A 23 13.17 -5.00 -10.01
CA GLY A 23 14.59 -4.92 -10.32
C GLY A 23 15.21 -6.29 -10.58
N ALA A 24 14.86 -7.29 -9.76
CA ALA A 24 15.32 -8.66 -9.95
C ALA A 24 14.85 -9.24 -11.29
N GLU A 25 13.55 -9.13 -11.62
CA GLU A 25 13.00 -9.66 -12.87
C GLU A 25 13.58 -8.95 -14.11
N LEU A 26 13.68 -7.62 -14.07
CA LEU A 26 14.21 -6.83 -15.19
C LEU A 26 15.70 -7.11 -15.43
N ALA A 27 16.49 -7.21 -14.36
CA ALA A 27 17.91 -7.51 -14.48
C ALA A 27 18.14 -8.94 -15.00
N ALA A 28 17.40 -9.93 -14.46
CA ALA A 28 17.45 -11.31 -14.93
C ALA A 28 17.02 -11.46 -16.40
N ALA A 29 16.08 -10.63 -16.86
CA ALA A 29 15.64 -10.60 -18.26
C ALA A 29 16.60 -9.84 -19.21
N GLY A 30 17.71 -9.30 -18.70
CA GLY A 30 18.70 -8.59 -19.52
C GLY A 30 18.24 -7.21 -19.99
N ALA A 31 17.44 -6.49 -19.18
CA ALA A 31 16.93 -5.14 -19.49
C ALA A 31 18.02 -4.04 -19.57
N GLY A 32 19.30 -4.40 -19.59
CA GLY A 32 20.43 -3.47 -19.57
C GLY A 32 20.74 -2.97 -18.15
N ARG A 33 21.02 -1.67 -18.02
CA ARG A 33 21.34 -1.04 -16.75
C ARG A 33 20.07 -0.76 -15.93
N VAL A 34 19.76 -1.67 -15.00
CA VAL A 34 18.66 -1.54 -14.04
C VAL A 34 19.18 -0.93 -12.73
N GLU A 35 18.65 0.23 -12.34
CA GLU A 35 19.03 0.94 -11.12
C GLU A 35 17.83 1.13 -10.18
N ILE A 36 17.97 0.70 -8.93
CA ILE A 36 16.97 0.87 -7.86
C ILE A 36 17.49 1.95 -6.91
N LEU A 37 16.67 2.98 -6.68
CA LEU A 37 16.95 4.02 -5.71
C LEU A 37 16.09 3.85 -4.46
N GLU A 38 16.73 3.84 -3.30
CA GLU A 38 16.10 3.80 -2.00
C GLU A 38 16.52 5.02 -1.18
N ARG A 39 15.54 5.72 -0.59
CA ARG A 39 15.80 6.93 0.18
C ARG A 39 16.38 6.62 1.56
N GLU A 40 16.00 5.48 2.14
CA GLU A 40 16.49 5.02 3.43
C GLU A 40 17.92 4.46 3.30
N GLN A 41 18.63 4.34 4.42
CA GLN A 41 20.01 3.82 4.43
C GLN A 41 20.09 2.32 4.07
N GLU A 42 18.99 1.59 4.21
CA GLU A 42 18.87 0.19 3.84
C GLU A 42 17.59 -0.06 3.05
N ALA A 43 17.68 -0.90 2.02
CA ALA A 43 16.55 -1.37 1.25
C ALA A 43 15.83 -2.55 1.92
N GLY A 44 14.61 -2.80 1.46
CA GLY A 44 13.71 -3.82 1.99
C GLY A 44 12.34 -3.27 2.38
N GLY A 45 12.17 -1.95 2.40
CA GLY A 45 10.92 -1.27 2.76
C GLY A 45 10.42 -1.60 4.17
N ILE A 46 9.10 -1.51 4.37
CA ILE A 46 8.41 -1.77 5.65
C ILE A 46 8.71 -3.16 6.27
N PRO A 47 8.83 -4.28 5.51
CA PRO A 47 9.18 -5.58 6.08
C PRO A 47 10.37 -5.58 7.03
N ARG A 48 11.36 -4.68 6.84
CA ARG A 48 12.51 -4.53 7.75
C ARG A 48 12.11 -4.28 9.22
N HIS A 49 10.91 -3.79 9.47
CA HIS A 49 10.44 -3.40 10.80
C HIS A 49 9.38 -4.37 11.34
N CYS A 50 8.95 -5.36 10.55
CA CYS A 50 7.87 -6.26 10.91
C CYS A 50 8.42 -7.59 11.46
N HIS A 51 8.68 -7.63 12.77
CA HIS A 51 9.19 -8.82 13.47
C HIS A 51 8.08 -9.84 13.79
N HIS A 52 7.37 -10.27 12.76
CA HIS A 52 6.41 -11.37 12.82
C HIS A 52 6.49 -12.22 11.55
N GLY A 53 6.05 -13.47 11.63
CA GLY A 53 6.05 -14.41 10.50
C GLY A 53 5.02 -14.08 9.42
N GLY A 54 5.03 -14.87 8.34
CA GLY A 54 4.10 -14.80 7.21
C GLY A 54 4.61 -14.04 5.98
N PHE A 55 5.85 -13.53 5.99
CA PHE A 55 6.45 -12.89 4.83
C PHE A 55 7.00 -13.92 3.84
N GLY A 56 6.68 -13.77 2.55
CA GLY A 56 7.08 -14.71 1.49
C GLY A 56 6.38 -16.07 1.53
N GLY A 57 5.36 -16.24 2.37
CA GLY A 57 4.48 -17.42 2.34
C GLY A 57 3.54 -17.38 1.13
N ARG A 58 3.05 -18.55 0.68
CA ARG A 58 2.09 -18.62 -0.44
C ARG A 58 0.83 -17.80 -0.10
N LEU A 59 0.38 -16.97 -1.04
CA LEU A 59 -0.89 -16.25 -0.96
C LEU A 59 -2.07 -17.22 -1.10
N THR A 60 -2.35 -18.04 -0.08
CA THR A 60 -3.57 -18.84 -0.04
C THR A 60 -4.73 -17.99 0.51
N ARG A 61 -5.97 -18.38 0.20
CA ARG A 61 -7.24 -17.69 0.57
C ARG A 61 -7.42 -17.45 2.09
N SER A 62 -6.50 -17.95 2.91
CA SER A 62 -6.49 -17.92 4.36
C SER A 62 -5.65 -16.78 4.97
N LEU A 63 -4.92 -15.98 4.18
CA LEU A 63 -4.13 -14.85 4.71
C LEU A 63 -4.99 -13.76 5.38
N TYR A 64 -6.26 -13.63 4.99
CA TYR A 64 -7.22 -12.76 5.70
C TYR A 64 -7.77 -13.38 6.99
N ALA A 65 -7.37 -14.59 7.36
CA ALA A 65 -7.67 -15.24 8.64
C ALA A 65 -6.48 -15.09 9.59
N TRP A 66 -6.19 -13.85 10.01
CA TRP A 66 -5.31 -13.62 11.16
C TRP A 66 -6.04 -14.04 12.44
N THR A 67 -6.12 -15.33 12.68
CA THR A 67 -6.59 -15.88 13.95
C THR A 67 -5.38 -16.05 14.85
N SER A 68 -5.16 -15.09 15.75
CA SER A 68 -4.26 -15.19 16.92
C SER A 68 -2.80 -15.56 16.65
N ALA A 69 -1.88 -14.71 17.13
CA ALA A 69 -0.42 -14.82 17.07
C ALA A 69 0.22 -16.08 17.71
N THR A 70 -0.52 -17.17 17.90
CA THR A 70 0.00 -18.43 18.46
C THR A 70 -0.49 -19.69 17.74
N ARG A 71 -1.41 -19.61 16.76
CA ARG A 71 -1.99 -20.80 16.12
C ARG A 71 -2.38 -20.67 14.65
N SER A 72 -1.93 -19.62 13.96
CA SER A 72 -2.10 -19.55 12.51
C SER A 72 -1.13 -20.54 11.84
N PRO A 73 -1.59 -21.42 10.92
CA PRO A 73 -0.70 -22.31 10.17
C PRO A 73 0.38 -21.54 9.39
N TYR A 74 0.19 -20.24 9.14
CA TYR A 74 1.15 -19.33 8.48
C TYR A 74 2.29 -18.83 9.37
N ALA A 75 2.26 -19.08 10.68
CA ALA A 75 3.47 -18.95 11.49
C ALA A 75 4.52 -20.02 11.14
N ARG A 76 4.14 -21.07 10.38
CA ARG A 76 5.04 -22.17 9.94
C ARG A 76 5.54 -22.05 8.50
N GLU A 77 4.94 -21.21 7.65
CA GLU A 77 5.36 -21.00 6.26
C GLU A 77 5.71 -19.52 6.00
N GLY A 78 6.84 -19.27 5.38
CA GLY A 78 7.43 -17.93 5.21
C GLY A 78 8.44 -17.59 6.31
N THR A 79 8.93 -16.36 6.33
CA THR A 79 9.91 -15.88 7.33
C THR A 79 9.41 -14.66 8.07
N ASP A 80 10.21 -14.15 9.00
CA ASP A 80 10.01 -12.78 9.49
C ASP A 80 10.26 -11.74 8.38
N GLY A 81 9.79 -10.52 8.63
CA GLY A 81 9.93 -9.40 7.71
C GLY A 81 11.38 -9.02 7.41
N PRO A 82 12.28 -8.88 8.41
CA PRO A 82 13.69 -8.56 8.16
C PRO A 82 14.42 -9.59 7.28
N ALA A 83 14.19 -10.89 7.50
CA ALA A 83 14.77 -11.94 6.67
C ALA A 83 14.19 -11.90 5.25
N TYR A 84 12.89 -11.64 5.09
CA TYR A 84 12.28 -11.43 3.78
C TYR A 84 12.92 -10.25 3.04
N ALA A 85 13.07 -9.10 3.71
CA ALA A 85 13.72 -7.92 3.16
C ALA A 85 15.15 -8.22 2.67
N ARG A 86 15.98 -8.86 3.52
CA ARG A 86 17.35 -9.24 3.13
C ARG A 86 17.39 -10.17 1.92
N ARG A 87 16.49 -11.16 1.86
CA ARG A 87 16.41 -12.07 0.70
C ARG A 87 15.97 -11.35 -0.58
N SER A 88 15.01 -10.43 -0.49
CA SER A 88 14.59 -9.64 -1.65
C SER A 88 15.69 -8.72 -2.17
N VAL A 89 16.49 -8.14 -1.27
CA VAL A 89 17.68 -7.35 -1.64
C VAL A 89 18.72 -8.24 -2.32
N ALA A 90 19.06 -9.38 -1.72
CA ALA A 90 20.02 -10.33 -2.29
C ALA A 90 19.56 -10.78 -3.69
N ALA A 91 18.30 -11.19 -3.85
CA ALA A 91 17.77 -11.61 -5.14
C ALA A 91 17.87 -10.53 -6.24
N ALA A 92 17.65 -9.26 -5.91
CA ALA A 92 17.79 -8.17 -6.88
C ALA A 92 19.26 -7.94 -7.27
N LEU A 93 20.17 -7.97 -6.30
CA LEU A 93 21.61 -7.81 -6.55
C LEU A 93 22.20 -9.00 -7.32
N ASP A 94 21.85 -10.23 -6.94
CA ASP A 94 22.29 -11.47 -7.58
C ASP A 94 21.80 -11.56 -9.04
N ALA A 95 20.63 -10.99 -9.34
CA ALA A 95 20.11 -10.88 -10.70
C ALA A 95 20.81 -9.79 -11.55
N GLY A 96 21.64 -8.93 -10.93
CA GLY A 96 22.41 -7.88 -11.61
C GLY A 96 21.84 -6.47 -11.52
N ALA A 97 20.80 -6.22 -10.71
CA ALA A 97 20.31 -4.87 -10.48
C ALA A 97 21.30 -4.07 -9.62
N THR A 98 21.49 -2.79 -9.93
CA THR A 98 22.26 -1.87 -9.08
C THR A 98 21.33 -1.26 -8.04
N LEU A 99 21.64 -1.39 -6.75
CA LEU A 99 20.89 -0.75 -5.66
C LEU A 99 21.69 0.42 -5.05
N ARG A 100 21.06 1.58 -4.92
CA ARG A 100 21.62 2.74 -4.23
C ARG A 100 20.69 3.20 -3.11
N THR A 101 21.18 3.10 -1.88
CA THR A 101 20.48 3.55 -0.67
C THR A 101 20.91 4.97 -0.29
N GLY A 102 20.11 5.63 0.56
CA GLY A 102 20.32 7.03 0.93
C GLY A 102 20.08 8.02 -0.22
N VAL A 103 19.49 7.59 -1.33
CA VAL A 103 19.23 8.43 -2.51
C VAL A 103 17.74 8.72 -2.63
N THR A 104 17.36 9.97 -2.42
CA THR A 104 15.98 10.43 -2.55
C THR A 104 15.75 11.01 -3.93
N VAL A 105 14.73 10.52 -4.63
CA VAL A 105 14.22 11.18 -5.84
C VAL A 105 13.33 12.36 -5.43
N THR A 106 13.74 13.58 -5.77
CA THR A 106 13.13 14.82 -5.28
C THR A 106 12.20 15.49 -6.29
N GLY A 107 12.37 15.17 -7.58
CA GLY A 107 11.62 15.82 -8.66
C GLY A 107 11.87 15.19 -10.03
N TRP A 108 11.31 15.84 -11.05
CA TRP A 108 11.46 15.49 -12.46
C TRP A 108 12.18 16.63 -13.19
N ASP A 109 13.07 16.29 -14.12
CA ASP A 109 13.74 17.22 -15.05
C ASP A 109 13.49 16.78 -16.50
N GLY A 110 12.21 16.57 -16.82
CA GLY A 110 11.75 16.04 -18.11
C GLY A 110 10.81 14.84 -17.98
N PRO A 111 10.45 14.19 -19.10
CA PRO A 111 9.49 13.09 -19.11
C PRO A 111 10.03 11.83 -18.40
N LEU A 112 11.30 11.49 -18.62
CA LEU A 112 11.96 10.28 -18.10
C LEU A 112 13.27 10.59 -17.36
N THR A 113 13.45 11.84 -16.95
CA THR A 113 14.60 12.29 -16.17
C THR A 113 14.14 12.70 -14.80
N VAL A 114 14.82 12.21 -13.77
CA VAL A 114 14.55 12.58 -12.38
C VAL A 114 15.70 13.35 -11.76
N GLU A 115 15.37 14.20 -10.80
CA GLU A 115 16.34 14.82 -9.90
C GLU A 115 16.47 13.99 -8.63
N THR A 116 17.70 13.77 -8.17
CA THR A 116 17.97 13.04 -6.94
C THR A 116 18.87 13.84 -6.00
N THR A 117 18.73 13.57 -4.72
CA THR A 117 19.63 14.04 -3.66
C THR A 117 20.12 12.83 -2.87
N GLY A 118 21.43 12.70 -2.71
CA GLY A 118 22.05 11.63 -1.92
C GLY A 118 23.43 12.03 -1.40
N PRO A 119 24.21 11.06 -0.89
CA PRO A 119 25.55 11.30 -0.34
C PRO A 119 26.54 11.94 -1.34
N ALA A 120 26.35 11.68 -2.65
CA ALA A 120 27.14 12.27 -3.73
C ALA A 120 26.67 13.67 -4.17
N GLY A 121 25.66 14.24 -3.49
CA GLY A 121 25.07 15.53 -3.83
C GLY A 121 23.85 15.41 -4.75
N LEU A 122 23.67 16.41 -5.61
CA LEU A 122 22.56 16.50 -6.55
C LEU A 122 22.93 15.83 -7.88
N GLU A 123 22.07 14.92 -8.34
CA GLU A 123 22.24 14.23 -9.62
C GLU A 123 20.97 14.32 -10.47
N ARG A 124 21.16 14.19 -11.78
CA ARG A 124 20.09 13.95 -12.74
C ARG A 124 20.27 12.59 -13.37
N ILE A 125 19.20 11.79 -13.36
CA ILE A 125 19.22 10.44 -13.93
C ILE A 125 18.16 10.37 -15.02
N THR A 126 18.60 10.15 -16.26
CA THR A 126 17.73 9.93 -17.41
C THR A 126 17.61 8.44 -17.66
N ALA A 127 16.37 7.95 -17.80
CA ALA A 127 16.09 6.54 -18.07
C ALA A 127 15.28 6.34 -19.34
N ARG A 128 15.28 5.12 -19.89
CA ARG A 128 14.40 4.74 -20.99
C ARG A 128 13.02 4.29 -20.48
N ALA A 129 12.97 3.79 -19.25
CA ALA A 129 11.75 3.52 -18.49
C ALA A 129 11.93 3.85 -17.00
N VAL A 130 10.87 4.35 -16.36
CA VAL A 130 10.84 4.63 -14.92
C VAL A 130 9.71 3.85 -14.25
N VAL A 131 10.02 3.11 -13.19
CA VAL A 131 9.03 2.39 -12.36
C VAL A 131 8.92 3.08 -11.00
N LEU A 132 7.75 3.63 -10.70
CA LEU A 132 7.45 4.20 -9.39
C LEU A 132 6.97 3.08 -8.44
N ALA A 133 7.75 2.80 -7.41
CA ALA A 133 7.47 1.78 -6.40
C ALA A 133 7.62 2.35 -4.97
N THR A 134 7.21 3.62 -4.79
CA THR A 134 7.42 4.41 -3.56
C THR A 134 6.56 3.95 -2.37
N GLY A 135 5.62 3.02 -2.59
CA GLY A 135 4.81 2.42 -1.55
C GLY A 135 3.74 3.36 -0.98
N ALA A 136 3.47 3.23 0.32
CA ALA A 136 2.42 3.97 1.01
C ALA A 136 2.88 4.34 2.43
N ARG A 137 2.27 5.39 2.97
CA ARG A 137 2.51 5.91 4.32
C ARG A 137 1.22 5.91 5.13
N GLU A 138 1.32 5.57 6.41
CA GLU A 138 0.19 5.67 7.32
C GLU A 138 -0.05 7.14 7.68
N ARG A 139 -1.31 7.59 7.65
CA ARG A 139 -1.66 8.97 7.98
C ARG A 139 -1.39 9.22 9.46
N PRO A 140 -0.49 10.15 9.82
CA PRO A 140 -0.27 10.51 11.21
C PRO A 140 -1.44 11.32 11.75
N ARG A 141 -1.38 11.66 13.03
CA ARG A 141 -2.38 12.46 13.73
C ARG A 141 -2.80 13.73 12.97
N SER A 142 -1.84 14.50 12.47
CA SER A 142 -2.09 15.76 11.76
C SER A 142 -2.92 15.54 10.51
N ALA A 143 -2.56 14.52 9.72
CA ALA A 143 -3.30 14.17 8.52
C ALA A 143 -4.73 13.70 8.84
N ARG A 144 -4.97 13.10 10.01
CA ARG A 144 -6.31 12.65 10.45
C ARG A 144 -7.13 13.74 11.16
N MET A 145 -6.58 14.95 11.32
CA MET A 145 -7.24 16.07 11.99
C MET A 145 -7.71 15.77 13.42
N VAL A 146 -6.99 14.91 14.15
CA VAL A 146 -7.33 14.58 15.55
C VAL A 146 -6.88 15.73 16.47
N PRO A 147 -7.81 16.46 17.13
CA PRO A 147 -7.49 17.68 17.87
C PRO A 147 -6.93 17.37 19.26
N GLY A 148 -6.59 18.43 20.01
CA GLY A 148 -6.06 18.37 21.38
C GLY A 148 -4.60 18.82 21.51
N THR A 149 -4.01 18.62 22.69
CA THR A 149 -2.60 18.93 23.00
C THR A 149 -1.63 18.13 22.11
N ARG A 150 -0.35 18.53 21.98
CA ARG A 150 0.67 17.86 21.16
C ARG A 150 1.77 17.17 22.00
N PRO A 151 1.43 16.20 22.88
CA PRO A 151 2.44 15.56 23.71
C PRO A 151 3.18 14.44 22.96
N PRO A 152 4.35 14.00 23.47
CA PRO A 152 4.97 12.76 23.03
C PRO A 152 4.10 11.55 23.43
N GLY A 153 4.33 10.41 22.77
CA GLY A 153 3.52 9.19 22.96
C GLY A 153 2.44 9.00 21.90
N VAL A 154 2.53 9.66 20.74
CA VAL A 154 1.59 9.49 19.62
C VAL A 154 2.37 8.90 18.45
N TYR A 155 2.02 7.68 18.03
CA TYR A 155 2.74 6.94 16.99
C TYR A 155 1.81 6.52 15.85
N THR A 156 2.39 6.32 14.66
CA THR A 156 1.83 5.38 13.67
C THR A 156 2.35 3.96 13.94
N THR A 157 1.75 2.93 13.35
CA THR A 157 2.23 1.55 13.53
C THR A 157 3.65 1.37 13.00
N GLY A 158 3.94 1.93 11.81
CA GLY A 158 5.27 1.86 11.22
C GLY A 158 6.33 2.55 12.09
N GLU A 159 6.00 3.72 12.64
CA GLU A 159 6.88 4.47 13.55
C GLU A 159 7.12 3.70 14.87
N LEU A 160 6.06 3.13 15.47
CA LEU A 160 6.16 2.29 16.65
C LEU A 160 7.09 1.11 16.42
N GLN A 161 6.93 0.40 15.30
CA GLN A 161 7.74 -0.77 14.98
C GLN A 161 9.21 -0.41 14.78
N GLN A 162 9.51 0.71 14.11
CA GLN A 162 10.88 1.20 14.00
C GLN A 162 11.47 1.56 15.37
N ALA A 163 10.72 2.32 16.18
CA ALA A 163 11.14 2.72 17.52
C ALA A 163 11.51 1.51 18.40
N VAL A 164 10.65 0.48 18.42
CA VAL A 164 10.86 -0.71 19.23
C VAL A 164 11.95 -1.62 18.64
N HIS A 165 11.84 -1.97 17.37
CA HIS A 165 12.64 -3.06 16.80
C HIS A 165 14.00 -2.62 16.25
N LEU A 166 14.10 -1.41 15.68
CA LEU A 166 15.37 -0.91 15.15
C LEU A 166 16.16 -0.15 16.21
N TYR A 167 15.48 0.70 16.98
CA TYR A 167 16.14 1.65 17.87
C TYR A 167 16.10 1.25 19.34
N GLY A 168 15.43 0.14 19.70
CA GLY A 168 15.31 -0.34 21.09
C GLY A 168 14.68 0.70 22.03
N GLN A 169 13.87 1.62 21.52
CA GLN A 169 13.34 2.74 22.28
C GLN A 169 12.30 2.26 23.29
N ARG A 170 12.37 2.84 24.49
CA ARG A 170 11.29 2.70 25.48
C ARG A 170 10.09 3.51 25.02
N ILE A 171 8.96 2.84 24.84
CA ILE A 171 7.70 3.48 24.44
C ILE A 171 7.04 4.10 25.68
N GLY A 172 6.07 3.44 26.29
CA GLY A 172 5.32 3.89 27.46
C GLY A 172 4.83 2.67 28.25
N SER A 173 3.86 2.86 29.13
CA SER A 173 3.34 1.78 29.98
C SER A 173 1.90 1.39 29.61
N ARG A 174 1.11 2.31 29.03
CA ARG A 174 -0.31 2.13 28.77
C ARG A 174 -0.69 2.69 27.41
N ALA A 175 -1.11 1.82 26.50
CA ALA A 175 -1.38 2.19 25.12
C ALA A 175 -2.85 2.02 24.70
N VAL A 176 -3.32 2.91 23.84
CA VAL A 176 -4.55 2.73 23.04
C VAL A 176 -4.17 2.55 21.57
N VAL A 177 -4.76 1.57 20.89
CA VAL A 177 -4.57 1.36 19.45
C VAL A 177 -5.85 1.75 18.72
N VAL A 178 -5.76 2.58 17.69
CA VAL A 178 -6.89 3.08 16.91
C VAL A 178 -6.91 2.36 15.56
N GLY A 179 -7.75 1.34 15.46
CA GLY A 179 -7.92 0.44 14.32
C GLY A 179 -8.16 -1.01 14.74
N ASP A 180 -8.91 -1.78 13.94
CA ASP A 180 -9.13 -3.23 14.09
C ASP A 180 -8.49 -4.07 12.96
N GLU A 181 -7.80 -3.41 12.04
CA GLU A 181 -7.18 -4.02 10.88
C GLU A 181 -6.02 -4.93 11.31
N PRO A 182 -5.58 -5.85 10.43
CA PRO A 182 -4.33 -6.58 10.60
C PRO A 182 -3.19 -5.72 11.19
N VAL A 183 -2.91 -4.58 10.59
CA VAL A 183 -1.84 -3.69 11.06
C VAL A 183 -2.03 -3.22 12.53
N GLY A 184 -3.28 -2.99 12.98
CA GLY A 184 -3.56 -2.64 14.37
C GLY A 184 -3.29 -3.78 15.35
N HIS A 185 -3.56 -5.01 14.93
CA HIS A 185 -3.17 -6.19 15.69
C HIS A 185 -1.65 -6.36 15.75
N ALA A 186 -0.92 -6.03 14.66
CA ALA A 186 0.53 -5.99 14.63
C ALA A 186 1.09 -4.96 15.63
N ALA A 187 0.50 -3.75 15.67
CA ALA A 187 0.86 -2.71 16.62
C ALA A 187 0.63 -3.16 18.07
N ALA A 188 -0.52 -3.75 18.35
CA ALA A 188 -0.82 -4.29 19.69
C ALA A 188 0.15 -5.40 20.10
N ALA A 189 0.58 -6.25 19.17
CA ALA A 189 1.61 -7.27 19.43
C ALA A 189 2.97 -6.64 19.73
N THR A 190 3.37 -5.63 18.95
CA THR A 190 4.62 -4.86 19.14
C THR A 190 4.65 -4.20 20.52
N LEU A 191 3.55 -3.55 20.92
CA LEU A 191 3.39 -2.95 22.25
C LEU A 191 3.56 -3.97 23.37
N ARG A 192 2.91 -5.14 23.27
CA ARG A 192 3.03 -6.20 24.29
C ARG A 192 4.45 -6.76 24.37
N ALA A 193 5.11 -6.96 23.23
CA ALA A 193 6.51 -7.39 23.19
C ALA A 193 7.44 -6.36 23.85
N ALA A 194 7.11 -5.07 23.77
CA ALA A 194 7.80 -3.99 24.46
C ALA A 194 7.35 -3.79 25.94
N GLY A 195 6.54 -4.70 26.49
CA GLY A 195 6.07 -4.63 27.88
C GLY A 195 4.97 -3.59 28.15
N VAL A 196 4.33 -3.06 27.11
CA VAL A 196 3.29 -2.03 27.22
C VAL A 196 1.90 -2.67 27.38
N HIS A 197 1.13 -2.21 28.37
CA HIS A 197 -0.24 -2.65 28.57
C HIS A 197 -1.19 -1.99 27.56
N VAL A 198 -1.74 -2.77 26.63
CA VAL A 198 -2.73 -2.28 25.67
C VAL A 198 -4.11 -2.19 26.34
N VAL A 199 -4.51 -0.97 26.70
CA VAL A 199 -5.76 -0.65 27.41
C VAL A 199 -6.99 -1.02 26.58
N ALA A 200 -6.98 -0.64 25.30
CA ALA A 200 -8.04 -0.97 24.35
C ALA A 200 -7.55 -0.82 22.91
N MET A 201 -8.20 -1.56 22.01
CA MET A 201 -8.28 -1.25 20.59
C MET A 201 -9.59 -0.51 20.32
N VAL A 202 -9.59 0.47 19.42
CA VAL A 202 -10.76 1.32 19.13
C VAL A 202 -11.03 1.34 17.63
N THR A 203 -12.28 1.15 17.23
CA THR A 203 -12.71 1.28 15.82
C THR A 203 -14.07 1.96 15.74
N ASP A 204 -14.25 2.77 14.70
CA ASP A 204 -15.51 3.44 14.35
C ASP A 204 -16.52 2.48 13.71
N ARG A 205 -16.11 1.25 13.40
CA ARG A 205 -16.99 0.25 12.79
C ARG A 205 -17.92 -0.37 13.83
N PRO A 206 -19.15 -0.75 13.43
CA PRO A 206 -20.08 -1.42 14.32
C PRO A 206 -19.57 -2.80 14.74
N SER A 207 -20.00 -3.23 15.93
CA SER A 207 -19.63 -4.54 16.48
C SER A 207 -19.98 -5.67 15.52
N ARG A 208 -18.97 -6.46 15.12
CA ARG A 208 -19.21 -7.73 14.45
C ARG A 208 -19.73 -8.71 15.50
N ALA A 209 -20.94 -9.24 15.31
CA ALA A 209 -21.46 -10.36 16.09
C ALA A 209 -20.57 -11.64 16.05
N VAL A 210 -19.49 -11.63 15.26
CA VAL A 210 -18.48 -12.69 15.22
C VAL A 210 -17.26 -12.24 16.03
N ARG A 211 -17.24 -12.61 17.31
CA ARG A 211 -16.10 -12.43 18.22
C ARG A 211 -14.81 -13.02 17.62
N PRO A 212 -13.72 -12.24 17.44
CA PRO A 212 -12.39 -12.80 17.49
C PRO A 212 -11.96 -12.94 18.95
N ARG A 213 -11.45 -14.12 19.29
CA ARG A 213 -10.96 -14.53 20.62
C ARG A 213 -9.66 -13.81 21.02
N HIS A 214 -9.64 -12.47 21.09
CA HIS A 214 -8.54 -11.77 21.76
C HIS A 214 -8.80 -11.79 23.26
N ARG A 215 -8.35 -12.84 23.94
CA ARG A 215 -8.54 -13.03 25.39
C ARG A 215 -7.89 -11.93 26.27
N HIS A 216 -7.18 -10.95 25.69
CA HIS A 216 -6.30 -10.05 26.45
C HIS A 216 -6.46 -8.53 26.19
N THR A 217 -7.25 -8.08 25.21
CA THR A 217 -7.41 -6.64 24.95
C THR A 217 -8.84 -6.29 24.53
N PRO A 218 -9.52 -5.37 25.25
CA PRO A 218 -10.84 -4.88 24.86
C PRO A 218 -10.83 -4.25 23.46
N LEU A 219 -11.85 -4.55 22.65
CA LEU A 219 -12.11 -3.87 21.38
C LEU A 219 -13.37 -3.01 21.53
N LEU A 220 -13.21 -1.69 21.47
CA LEU A 220 -14.29 -0.71 21.51
C LEU A 220 -14.71 -0.39 20.07
N THR A 221 -15.89 -0.85 19.70
CA THR A 221 -16.49 -0.67 18.37
C THR A 221 -17.47 0.50 18.37
N GLY A 222 -17.72 1.11 17.22
CA GLY A 222 -18.61 2.28 17.11
C GLY A 222 -18.09 3.48 17.90
N ALA A 223 -16.76 3.65 17.99
CA ALA A 223 -16.14 4.73 18.74
C ALA A 223 -15.02 5.39 17.92
N THR A 224 -15.01 6.72 17.91
CA THR A 224 -14.04 7.53 17.18
C THR A 224 -13.21 8.37 18.14
N VAL A 225 -11.89 8.45 17.91
CA VAL A 225 -11.02 9.35 18.67
C VAL A 225 -11.32 10.80 18.31
N THR A 226 -11.64 11.61 19.31
CA THR A 226 -12.00 13.03 19.15
C THR A 226 -11.02 13.98 19.82
N GLY A 227 -10.04 13.49 20.58
CA GLY A 227 -9.08 14.37 21.23
C GLY A 227 -7.94 13.64 21.91
N LEU A 228 -6.78 14.28 21.96
CA LEU A 228 -5.59 13.81 22.69
C LEU A 228 -5.18 14.82 23.76
N THR A 229 -5.02 14.37 25.01
CA THR A 229 -4.67 15.22 26.16
C THR A 229 -3.36 14.78 26.81
N GLY A 230 -2.51 15.76 27.13
CA GLY A 230 -1.21 15.54 27.78
C GLY A 230 -0.31 16.77 27.67
N ARG A 231 0.54 16.99 28.68
CA ARG A 231 1.48 18.14 28.72
C ARG A 231 2.91 17.69 28.45
N THR A 232 3.50 16.96 29.40
CA THR A 232 4.85 16.38 29.27
C THR A 232 4.83 15.07 28.47
N ARG A 233 3.71 14.34 28.54
CA ARG A 233 3.43 13.11 27.81
C ARG A 233 1.92 12.98 27.63
N LEU A 234 1.49 12.17 26.68
CA LEU A 234 0.10 11.77 26.56
C LEU A 234 -0.39 11.25 27.92
N SER A 235 -1.61 11.63 28.30
CA SER A 235 -2.27 11.16 29.52
C SER A 235 -3.68 10.62 29.24
N GLY A 236 -4.26 10.96 28.08
CA GLY A 236 -5.59 10.48 27.73
C GLY A 236 -5.94 10.61 26.25
N VAL A 237 -6.85 9.73 25.83
CA VAL A 237 -7.49 9.71 24.52
C VAL A 237 -9.00 9.86 24.74
N SER A 238 -9.60 10.90 24.19
CA SER A 238 -11.04 11.13 24.21
C SER A 238 -11.71 10.40 23.04
N LEU A 239 -12.80 9.71 23.34
CA LEU A 239 -13.61 8.95 22.40
C LEU A 239 -15.03 9.52 22.35
N ARG A 240 -15.62 9.56 21.16
CA ARG A 240 -17.07 9.74 20.94
C ARG A 240 -17.66 8.45 20.42
N HIS A 241 -18.67 7.92 21.10
CA HIS A 241 -19.41 6.72 20.74
C HIS A 241 -20.52 7.05 19.74
N GLU A 242 -21.02 6.05 19.00
CA GLU A 242 -22.12 6.18 18.05
C GLU A 242 -23.40 6.78 18.68
N ASP A 243 -23.67 6.48 19.95
CA ASP A 243 -24.79 7.03 20.72
C ASP A 243 -24.57 8.47 21.23
N GLY A 244 -23.47 9.10 20.84
CA GLY A 244 -23.12 10.47 21.23
C GLY A 244 -22.41 10.58 22.58
N ARG A 245 -22.33 9.52 23.39
CA ARG A 245 -21.59 9.55 24.66
C ARG A 245 -20.12 9.83 24.40
N THR A 246 -19.48 10.51 25.35
CA THR A 246 -18.04 10.74 25.34
C THR A 246 -17.38 10.06 26.52
N THR A 247 -16.19 9.48 26.28
CA THR A 247 -15.40 8.81 27.33
C THR A 247 -13.94 9.15 27.15
N THR A 248 -13.14 9.11 28.21
CA THR A 248 -11.69 9.32 28.13
C THR A 248 -10.96 8.07 28.63
N LEU A 249 -10.08 7.52 27.79
CA LEU A 249 -9.19 6.43 28.16
C LEU A 249 -7.86 6.98 28.65
N ARG A 250 -7.48 6.68 29.90
CA ARG A 250 -6.16 7.03 30.44
C ARG A 250 -5.06 6.14 29.84
N CYS A 251 -4.14 6.76 29.13
CA CYS A 251 -3.01 6.11 28.47
C CYS A 251 -1.87 7.11 28.26
N ASP A 252 -0.65 6.60 28.14
CA ASP A 252 0.56 7.39 27.88
C ASP A 252 1.12 7.21 26.47
N THR A 253 0.44 6.38 25.68
CA THR A 253 0.78 6.03 24.31
C THR A 253 -0.51 5.85 23.51
N VAL A 254 -0.57 6.38 22.29
CA VAL A 254 -1.62 6.08 21.31
C VAL A 254 -0.98 5.72 19.97
N VAL A 255 -1.51 4.68 19.32
CA VAL A 255 -1.09 4.26 17.99
C VAL A 255 -2.24 4.48 17.02
N LEU A 256 -2.05 5.34 16.03
CA LEU A 256 -3.02 5.63 14.98
C LEU A 256 -2.73 4.73 13.78
N THR A 257 -3.66 3.81 13.45
CA THR A 257 -3.40 2.83 12.39
C THR A 257 -4.53 2.71 11.34
N GLY A 258 -4.31 1.95 10.28
CA GLY A 258 -5.36 1.51 9.35
C GLY A 258 -5.77 2.50 8.25
N ASP A 259 -5.24 3.73 8.26
CA ASP A 259 -5.49 4.75 7.22
C ASP A 259 -4.19 5.06 6.49
N PHE A 260 -4.03 4.51 5.30
CA PHE A 260 -2.84 4.63 4.46
C PHE A 260 -3.12 5.49 3.24
N VAL A 261 -2.17 6.35 2.90
CA VAL A 261 -2.12 7.06 1.62
C VAL A 261 -0.94 6.53 0.82
N PRO A 262 -1.08 6.33 -0.50
CA PRO A 262 0.06 6.11 -1.36
C PRO A 262 1.11 7.22 -1.21
N ASP A 263 2.39 6.88 -1.35
CA ASP A 263 3.47 7.88 -1.37
C ASP A 263 3.58 8.52 -2.78
N HIS A 264 2.51 9.22 -3.16
CA HIS A 264 2.25 9.70 -4.51
C HIS A 264 2.86 11.07 -4.84
N GLU A 265 3.72 11.63 -3.98
CA GLU A 265 4.20 13.00 -4.17
C GLU A 265 5.01 13.15 -5.46
N LEU A 266 5.83 12.14 -5.80
CA LEU A 266 6.61 12.14 -7.04
C LEU A 266 5.70 12.02 -8.28
N ALA A 267 4.65 11.19 -8.21
CA ALA A 267 3.66 11.09 -9.26
C ALA A 267 2.91 12.41 -9.47
N ARG A 268 2.48 13.04 -8.37
CA ARG A 268 1.80 14.34 -8.39
C ARG A 268 2.67 15.45 -8.94
N ARG A 269 3.94 15.54 -8.50
CA ARG A 269 4.93 16.49 -9.02
C ARG A 269 5.23 16.26 -10.50
N GLY A 270 5.16 15.01 -10.96
CA GLY A 270 5.26 14.65 -12.37
C GLY A 270 3.98 14.91 -13.17
N GLY A 271 2.92 15.48 -12.59
CA GLY A 271 1.66 15.69 -13.29
C GLY A 271 1.02 14.39 -13.81
N LEU A 272 1.34 13.24 -13.19
CA LEU A 272 0.64 12.01 -13.52
C LEU A 272 -0.82 12.12 -13.08
N LEU A 273 -1.72 11.57 -13.88
CA LEU A 273 -3.11 11.52 -13.49
C LEU A 273 -3.25 10.60 -12.28
N LEU A 274 -3.92 11.07 -11.24
CA LEU A 274 -4.19 10.30 -10.02
C LEU A 274 -5.63 9.81 -10.03
N ASP A 275 -5.86 8.64 -9.47
CA ASP A 275 -7.20 8.11 -9.24
C ASP A 275 -7.73 8.60 -7.88
N PRO A 276 -8.91 9.25 -7.81
CA PRO A 276 -9.44 9.77 -6.55
C PRO A 276 -9.77 8.69 -5.52
N GLY A 277 -10.07 7.46 -5.95
CA GLY A 277 -10.43 6.36 -5.05
C GLY A 277 -9.24 5.74 -4.33
N THR A 278 -8.26 5.26 -5.09
CA THR A 278 -7.00 4.70 -4.56
C THR A 278 -6.07 5.78 -4.01
N ARG A 279 -6.19 7.02 -4.52
CA ARG A 279 -5.26 8.12 -4.33
C ARG A 279 -3.87 7.87 -4.92
N GLY A 280 -3.68 6.80 -5.68
CA GLY A 280 -2.42 6.49 -6.38
C GLY A 280 -2.41 7.06 -7.80
N PRO A 281 -1.31 6.88 -8.55
CA PRO A 281 -1.32 7.06 -9.99
C PRO A 281 -2.41 6.20 -10.62
N ALA A 282 -3.19 6.79 -11.53
CA ALA A 282 -4.11 6.02 -12.33
C ALA A 282 -3.32 5.20 -13.35
N TYR A 283 -3.69 3.93 -13.52
CA TYR A 283 -2.92 2.95 -14.27
C TYR A 283 -3.80 1.87 -14.92
N ASP A 284 -3.29 1.29 -16.00
CA ASP A 284 -3.93 0.18 -16.69
C ASP A 284 -3.41 -1.20 -16.25
N ALA A 285 -3.93 -2.26 -16.87
CA ALA A 285 -3.52 -3.64 -16.57
C ALA A 285 -2.06 -3.96 -16.90
N ALA A 286 -1.41 -3.14 -17.73
CA ALA A 286 0.01 -3.22 -18.04
C ALA A 286 0.85 -2.28 -17.14
N PHE A 287 0.30 -1.80 -16.02
CA PHE A 287 0.98 -0.93 -15.06
C PHE A 287 1.41 0.43 -15.63
N ARG A 288 0.92 0.80 -16.82
CA ARG A 288 1.26 2.07 -17.48
C ARG A 288 0.52 3.20 -16.79
N THR A 289 1.23 4.29 -16.54
CA THR A 289 0.60 5.54 -16.08
C THR A 289 0.18 6.40 -17.27
N SER A 290 -0.36 7.59 -17.00
CA SER A 290 -0.69 8.58 -18.03
C SER A 290 0.53 9.16 -18.76
N ARG A 291 1.76 8.83 -18.34
CA ARG A 291 2.99 9.29 -18.99
C ARG A 291 3.70 8.11 -19.65
N PRO A 292 4.00 8.19 -20.97
CA PRO A 292 4.72 7.14 -21.68
C PRO A 292 6.07 6.83 -21.03
N GLY A 293 6.39 5.54 -20.88
CA GLY A 293 7.62 5.07 -20.24
C GLY A 293 7.67 5.25 -18.71
N VAL A 294 6.58 5.70 -18.07
CA VAL A 294 6.45 5.70 -16.61
C VAL A 294 5.39 4.71 -16.17
N PHE A 295 5.81 3.77 -15.34
CA PHE A 295 5.01 2.71 -14.76
C PHE A 295 4.91 2.90 -13.25
N ALA A 296 3.93 2.26 -12.61
CA ALA A 296 3.82 2.24 -11.16
C ALA A 296 3.47 0.85 -10.65
N ALA A 297 3.95 0.48 -9.47
CA ALA A 297 3.76 -0.86 -8.90
C ALA A 297 3.61 -0.85 -7.38
N GLY A 298 2.97 -1.89 -6.85
CA GLY A 298 2.84 -2.14 -5.41
C GLY A 298 1.91 -1.16 -4.71
N ASN A 299 2.15 -0.95 -3.42
CA ASN A 299 1.30 -0.14 -2.55
C ASN A 299 1.19 1.35 -2.93
N LEU A 300 1.96 1.83 -3.92
CA LEU A 300 1.73 3.14 -4.56
C LEU A 300 0.42 3.17 -5.36
N LEU A 301 0.03 2.05 -5.96
CA LEU A 301 -1.16 1.96 -6.79
C LEU A 301 -2.43 1.92 -5.95
N HIS A 302 -2.44 1.08 -4.90
CA HIS A 302 -3.57 0.92 -4.00
C HIS A 302 -3.08 0.56 -2.59
N ALA A 303 -3.17 1.52 -1.66
CA ALA A 303 -2.72 1.32 -0.29
C ALA A 303 -3.79 0.60 0.56
N VAL A 304 -3.49 -0.46 1.32
CA VAL A 304 -2.23 -1.21 1.46
C VAL A 304 -2.51 -2.71 1.32
N GLU A 305 -1.62 -3.40 0.60
CA GLU A 305 -1.59 -4.85 0.43
C GLU A 305 -0.34 -5.47 1.07
N HIS A 306 -0.35 -6.79 1.19
CA HIS A 306 0.75 -7.57 1.74
C HIS A 306 2.02 -7.44 0.89
N ALA A 307 3.19 -7.59 1.54
CA ALA A 307 4.49 -7.47 0.89
C ALA A 307 4.64 -8.40 -0.34
N GLU A 308 4.14 -9.63 -0.26
CA GLU A 308 4.19 -10.57 -1.39
C GLU A 308 3.26 -10.16 -2.54
N PHE A 309 2.11 -9.55 -2.25
CA PHE A 309 1.25 -9.00 -3.31
C PHE A 309 1.94 -7.85 -4.02
N ALA A 310 2.55 -6.92 -3.26
CA ALA A 310 3.34 -5.83 -3.83
C ALA A 310 4.53 -6.35 -4.66
N ALA A 311 5.21 -7.41 -4.20
CA ALA A 311 6.26 -8.06 -4.97
C ALA A 311 5.75 -8.69 -6.26
N GLN A 312 4.56 -9.33 -6.26
CA GLN A 312 3.95 -9.89 -7.47
C GLN A 312 3.61 -8.82 -8.52
N GLU A 313 3.10 -7.67 -8.10
CA GLU A 313 2.92 -6.53 -9.01
C GLU A 313 4.27 -6.02 -9.53
N GLY A 314 5.29 -5.95 -8.65
CA GLY A 314 6.66 -5.66 -9.03
C GLY A 314 7.23 -6.60 -10.10
N ARG A 315 6.97 -7.91 -9.99
CA ARG A 315 7.39 -8.87 -11.02
C ARG A 315 6.65 -8.64 -12.34
N ALA A 316 5.35 -8.40 -12.29
CA ALA A 316 4.55 -8.27 -13.50
C ALA A 316 4.77 -6.97 -14.26
N VAL A 317 5.17 -5.88 -13.61
CA VAL A 317 5.54 -4.64 -14.32
C VAL A 317 6.81 -4.81 -15.19
N ALA A 318 7.62 -5.85 -14.95
CA ALA A 318 8.80 -6.11 -15.78
C ALA A 318 8.46 -6.36 -17.25
N VAL A 319 7.38 -7.10 -17.54
CA VAL A 319 6.95 -7.43 -18.91
C VAL A 319 6.67 -6.19 -19.76
N PRO A 320 5.76 -5.27 -19.36
CA PRO A 320 5.49 -4.07 -20.15
C PRO A 320 6.70 -3.11 -20.21
N VAL A 321 7.53 -3.05 -19.17
CA VAL A 321 8.81 -2.31 -19.23
C VAL A 321 9.74 -2.89 -20.32
N LEU A 322 9.87 -4.21 -20.43
CA LEU A 322 10.67 -4.85 -21.48
C LEU A 322 10.12 -4.56 -22.88
N HIS A 323 8.79 -4.58 -23.06
CA HIS A 323 8.14 -4.15 -24.30
C HIS A 323 8.46 -2.70 -24.65
N ARG A 324 8.45 -1.81 -23.65
CA ARG A 324 8.84 -0.40 -23.85
C ARG A 324 10.29 -0.25 -24.32
N LEU A 325 11.20 -1.08 -23.80
CA LEU A 325 12.62 -1.08 -24.16
C LEU A 325 12.90 -1.68 -25.54
N SER A 326 12.09 -2.64 -26.01
CA SER A 326 12.26 -3.23 -27.35
C SER A 326 11.79 -2.30 -28.49
N GLY A 327 11.14 -1.18 -28.18
CA GLY A 327 10.65 -0.23 -29.17
C GLY A 327 9.34 -0.65 -29.84
N THR A 328 8.71 -1.74 -29.38
CA THR A 328 7.32 -2.06 -29.74
C THR A 328 6.43 -1.01 -29.07
N GLY A 329 6.03 0.01 -29.85
CA GLY A 329 5.45 1.26 -29.40
C GLY A 329 4.38 1.10 -28.32
N GLU A 330 4.50 1.89 -27.26
CA GLU A 330 3.55 1.90 -26.17
C GLU A 330 2.82 3.24 -26.20
N ALA A 331 1.53 3.22 -26.56
CA ALA A 331 0.66 4.34 -26.26
C ALA A 331 0.57 4.47 -24.72
N PRO A 332 0.56 5.70 -24.16
CA PRO A 332 0.38 5.87 -22.72
C PRO A 332 -0.91 5.17 -22.27
N GLY A 333 -0.94 4.70 -21.02
CA GLY A 333 -2.19 4.27 -20.40
C GLY A 333 -3.17 5.44 -20.43
N GLY A 334 -4.32 5.27 -21.09
CA GLY A 334 -5.17 6.42 -21.42
C GLY A 334 -6.59 6.10 -21.86
N GLY A 335 -7.00 4.83 -21.80
CA GLY A 335 -8.39 4.47 -22.10
C GLY A 335 -9.37 4.97 -21.02
N PRO A 336 -10.67 4.67 -21.18
CA PRO A 336 -11.70 5.01 -20.22
C PRO A 336 -11.34 4.68 -18.77
N ARG A 337 -11.70 5.59 -17.86
CA ARG A 337 -11.58 5.35 -16.41
C ARG A 337 -12.55 4.27 -15.97
N LEU A 338 -12.10 3.44 -15.03
CA LEU A 338 -12.95 2.51 -14.30
C LEU A 338 -13.31 3.16 -12.95
N ALA A 339 -14.53 3.67 -12.84
CA ALA A 339 -15.04 4.32 -11.64
C ALA A 339 -16.03 3.41 -10.90
N VAL A 340 -16.11 3.56 -9.58
CA VAL A 340 -17.00 2.76 -8.74
C VAL A 340 -18.05 3.62 -8.04
N ASP A 341 -19.24 3.06 -7.84
CA ASP A 341 -20.31 3.69 -7.08
C ASP A 341 -20.24 3.32 -5.60
N ALA A 342 -20.62 4.26 -4.73
CA ALA A 342 -20.77 3.97 -3.32
C ALA A 342 -21.74 2.77 -3.14
N PRO A 343 -21.40 1.79 -2.26
CA PRO A 343 -20.39 1.85 -1.21
C PRO A 343 -19.02 1.26 -1.60
N LEU A 344 -18.74 1.02 -2.88
CA LEU A 344 -17.40 0.69 -3.34
C LEU A 344 -16.50 1.92 -3.17
N ARG A 345 -15.21 1.69 -2.89
CA ARG A 345 -14.23 2.79 -2.68
C ARG A 345 -13.32 3.00 -3.88
N TRP A 346 -12.88 1.90 -4.49
CA TRP A 346 -12.02 1.92 -5.65
C TRP A 346 -11.99 0.55 -6.32
N ILE A 347 -11.50 0.54 -7.56
CA ILE A 347 -11.14 -0.62 -8.37
C ILE A 347 -9.68 -0.45 -8.81
N ALA A 348 -8.98 -1.56 -9.01
CA ALA A 348 -7.59 -1.60 -9.43
C ALA A 348 -7.36 -2.78 -10.39
N PRO A 349 -6.73 -2.59 -11.57
CA PRO A 349 -6.42 -1.30 -12.22
C PRO A 349 -7.66 -0.41 -12.41
N ASN A 350 -7.46 0.88 -12.64
CA ASN A 350 -8.53 1.89 -12.70
C ASN A 350 -8.63 2.62 -14.05
N VAL A 351 -7.94 2.11 -15.06
CA VAL A 351 -7.93 2.60 -16.44
C VAL A 351 -7.90 1.39 -17.36
N THR A 352 -8.57 1.47 -18.51
CA THR A 352 -8.35 0.49 -19.57
C THR A 352 -7.06 0.80 -20.35
N GLY A 353 -6.37 -0.26 -20.76
CA GLY A 353 -5.17 -0.15 -21.59
C GLY A 353 -5.52 -0.14 -23.08
N PRO A 354 -4.65 0.42 -23.93
CA PRO A 354 -4.87 0.48 -25.38
C PRO A 354 -4.85 -0.90 -26.07
N ASP A 355 -4.23 -1.91 -25.43
CA ASP A 355 -3.92 -3.18 -26.08
C ASP A 355 -4.80 -4.35 -25.57
N GLY A 356 -5.92 -4.05 -24.91
CA GLY A 356 -6.79 -5.09 -24.32
C GLY A 356 -6.14 -5.90 -23.20
N ALA A 357 -5.03 -5.40 -22.62
CA ALA A 357 -4.32 -6.06 -21.53
C ALA A 357 -5.26 -6.33 -20.35
N ARG A 358 -5.16 -7.53 -19.78
CA ARG A 358 -5.99 -7.97 -18.65
C ARG A 358 -5.20 -7.97 -17.35
N PRO A 359 -5.83 -7.63 -16.22
CA PRO A 359 -5.16 -7.62 -14.93
C PRO A 359 -4.73 -9.02 -14.51
N GLN A 360 -3.77 -9.10 -13.59
CA GLN A 360 -3.24 -10.37 -13.08
C GLN A 360 -4.36 -11.32 -12.64
N GLY A 361 -4.31 -12.56 -13.12
CA GLY A 361 -5.30 -13.59 -12.80
C GLY A 361 -6.70 -13.32 -13.35
N ASP A 362 -6.82 -12.51 -14.40
CA ASP A 362 -8.07 -12.11 -15.08
C ASP A 362 -9.10 -11.50 -14.12
N ARG A 363 -8.61 -10.73 -13.14
CA ARG A 363 -9.45 -10.17 -12.07
C ARG A 363 -9.04 -8.76 -11.69
N PHE A 364 -10.02 -7.87 -11.63
CA PHE A 364 -9.89 -6.59 -10.96
C PHE A 364 -9.97 -6.77 -9.45
N VAL A 365 -9.26 -5.92 -8.71
CA VAL A 365 -9.29 -5.84 -7.24
C VAL A 365 -10.16 -4.67 -6.82
N LEU A 366 -11.07 -4.89 -5.87
CA LEU A 366 -11.97 -3.86 -5.35
C LEU A 366 -11.90 -3.75 -3.82
N ARG A 367 -12.24 -2.56 -3.31
CA ARG A 367 -12.53 -2.33 -1.89
C ARG A 367 -13.90 -1.71 -1.68
N THR A 368 -14.48 -1.95 -0.51
CA THR A 368 -15.76 -1.38 -0.09
C THR A 368 -15.64 -0.68 1.26
N ALA A 369 -16.46 0.35 1.47
CA ALA A 369 -16.56 1.12 2.70
C ALA A 369 -17.41 0.42 3.77
N ARG A 370 -18.34 -0.47 3.37
CA ARG A 370 -19.22 -1.19 4.30
C ARG A 370 -19.34 -2.66 3.92
N ARG A 371 -19.84 -3.49 4.83
CA ARG A 371 -20.05 -4.92 4.54
C ARG A 371 -21.18 -5.09 3.52
N LEU A 372 -20.93 -5.90 2.48
CA LEU A 372 -21.93 -6.33 1.50
C LEU A 372 -22.04 -7.84 1.59
N SER A 373 -23.21 -8.38 1.95
CA SER A 373 -23.33 -9.81 2.29
C SER A 373 -23.06 -10.75 1.12
N ARG A 374 -23.59 -10.45 -0.08
CA ARG A 374 -23.45 -11.23 -1.32
C ARG A 374 -23.75 -10.32 -2.54
N PRO A 375 -22.96 -9.25 -2.75
CA PRO A 375 -23.34 -8.20 -3.69
C PRO A 375 -23.46 -8.73 -5.12
N LEU A 376 -24.38 -8.14 -5.89
CA LEU A 376 -24.36 -8.19 -7.35
C LEU A 376 -23.51 -7.02 -7.84
N LEU A 377 -22.42 -7.33 -8.52
CA LEU A 377 -21.62 -6.33 -9.23
C LEU A 377 -22.18 -6.17 -10.63
N VAL A 378 -22.39 -4.93 -11.04
CA VAL A 378 -22.82 -4.57 -12.41
C VAL A 378 -21.77 -3.64 -12.99
N VAL A 379 -21.34 -3.92 -14.21
CA VAL A 379 -20.42 -3.07 -14.98
C VAL A 379 -21.20 -2.47 -16.12
N SER A 380 -21.16 -1.15 -16.25
CA SER A 380 -21.87 -0.43 -17.31
C SER A 380 -21.03 0.70 -17.90
N GLN A 381 -21.32 1.05 -19.14
CA GLN A 381 -20.73 2.19 -19.84
C GLN A 381 -21.82 2.79 -20.74
N ASP A 382 -22.00 4.11 -20.71
CA ASP A 382 -22.99 4.83 -21.54
C ASP A 382 -24.41 4.24 -21.49
N GLY A 383 -24.83 3.81 -20.29
CA GLY A 383 -26.15 3.20 -20.05
C GLY A 383 -26.28 1.74 -20.49
N ARG A 384 -25.26 1.17 -21.15
CA ARG A 384 -25.21 -0.24 -21.54
C ARG A 384 -24.56 -1.07 -20.44
N GLU A 385 -25.18 -2.20 -20.10
CA GLU A 385 -24.55 -3.21 -19.23
C GLU A 385 -23.51 -4.01 -20.01
N LEU A 386 -22.29 -4.06 -19.50
CA LEU A 386 -21.18 -4.84 -20.05
C LEU A 386 -21.04 -6.20 -19.36
N HIS A 387 -21.35 -6.27 -18.06
CA HIS A 387 -21.16 -7.45 -17.23
C HIS A 387 -22.01 -7.45 -15.96
N ARG A 388 -22.31 -8.65 -15.46
CA ARG A 388 -22.94 -8.89 -14.16
C ARG A 388 -22.29 -10.07 -13.44
N GLN A 389 -21.93 -9.88 -12.16
CA GLN A 389 -21.31 -10.93 -11.33
C GLN A 389 -21.92 -10.95 -9.93
N ARG A 390 -22.54 -12.08 -9.55
CA ARG A 390 -22.97 -12.30 -8.17
C ARG A 390 -21.82 -12.87 -7.35
N LEU A 391 -21.42 -12.19 -6.27
CA LEU A 391 -20.46 -12.75 -5.33
C LEU A 391 -21.12 -13.76 -4.39
N LEU A 392 -20.46 -14.90 -4.18
CA LEU A 392 -20.91 -15.93 -3.24
C LEU A 392 -20.54 -15.61 -1.79
N SER A 393 -19.51 -14.79 -1.59
CA SER A 393 -19.01 -14.35 -0.29
C SER A 393 -19.29 -12.88 -0.04
N ALA A 394 -19.30 -12.51 1.23
CA ALA A 394 -19.41 -11.11 1.61
C ALA A 394 -18.16 -10.31 1.22
N ALA A 395 -18.36 -9.12 0.66
CA ALA A 395 -17.33 -8.10 0.59
C ALA A 395 -17.28 -7.39 1.96
N VAL A 396 -16.09 -7.28 2.55
CA VAL A 396 -15.90 -6.73 3.90
C VAL A 396 -14.90 -5.58 3.82
N PRO A 397 -15.14 -4.46 4.53
CA PRO A 397 -14.18 -3.38 4.62
C PRO A 397 -12.81 -3.88 5.07
N GLY A 398 -11.75 -3.28 4.53
CA GLY A 398 -10.38 -3.68 4.86
C GLY A 398 -9.93 -5.00 4.24
N ARG A 399 -10.73 -5.65 3.38
CA ARG A 399 -10.30 -6.79 2.55
C ARG A 399 -10.57 -6.55 1.06
N PRO A 400 -9.67 -6.97 0.17
CA PRO A 400 -9.96 -6.99 -1.25
C PRO A 400 -10.95 -8.10 -1.60
N PHE A 401 -11.66 -7.88 -2.69
CA PHE A 401 -12.46 -8.87 -3.39
C PHE A 401 -12.37 -8.61 -4.89
N HIS A 402 -12.88 -9.53 -5.70
CA HIS A 402 -12.55 -9.57 -7.11
C HIS A 402 -13.77 -9.53 -8.03
N LEU A 403 -13.61 -8.82 -9.15
CA LEU A 403 -14.49 -8.79 -10.31
C LEU A 403 -13.73 -9.43 -11.48
N ALA A 404 -14.37 -10.33 -12.23
CA ALA A 404 -13.77 -10.96 -13.42
C ALA A 404 -13.42 -9.88 -14.47
N ALA A 405 -12.47 -10.18 -15.35
CA ALA A 405 -12.03 -9.25 -16.41
C ALA A 405 -12.54 -9.61 -17.82
N ASP A 406 -13.43 -10.59 -17.95
CA ASP A 406 -13.99 -11.07 -19.23
C ASP A 406 -14.88 -10.06 -19.98
N TRP A 407 -15.11 -8.89 -19.37
CA TRP A 407 -15.84 -7.77 -19.96
C TRP A 407 -14.94 -6.63 -20.44
N ALA A 408 -13.64 -6.66 -20.16
CA ALA A 408 -12.72 -5.59 -20.51
C ALA A 408 -12.72 -5.32 -22.03
N ASP A 409 -12.80 -6.37 -22.85
CA ASP A 409 -12.85 -6.27 -24.32
C ASP A 409 -14.17 -5.70 -24.86
N ARG A 410 -15.17 -5.51 -23.99
CA ARG A 410 -16.48 -4.92 -24.35
C ARG A 410 -16.56 -3.42 -24.08
N VAL A 411 -15.51 -2.85 -23.50
CA VAL A 411 -15.43 -1.42 -23.21
C VAL A 411 -15.21 -0.68 -24.53
N ASP A 412 -16.03 0.35 -24.77
CA ASP A 412 -15.81 1.30 -25.85
C ASP A 412 -14.62 2.20 -25.49
N PRO A 413 -13.49 2.16 -26.21
CA PRO A 413 -12.32 2.96 -25.91
C PRO A 413 -12.55 4.47 -26.07
N GLU A 414 -13.53 4.89 -26.88
CA GLU A 414 -13.89 6.29 -27.08
C GLU A 414 -15.10 6.72 -26.22
N GLY A 415 -15.68 5.77 -25.47
CA GLY A 415 -16.84 5.99 -24.62
C GLY A 415 -16.51 6.70 -23.30
N ALA A 416 -17.55 6.96 -22.51
CA ALA A 416 -17.37 7.57 -21.19
C ALA A 416 -16.69 6.59 -20.19
N SER A 417 -16.50 7.07 -18.96
CA SER A 417 -15.98 6.21 -17.88
C SER A 417 -16.88 5.00 -17.63
N VAL A 418 -16.28 3.83 -17.47
CA VAL A 418 -16.98 2.61 -17.05
C VAL A 418 -17.36 2.74 -15.58
N ARG A 419 -18.60 2.38 -15.23
CA ARG A 419 -19.13 2.41 -13.88
C ARG A 419 -19.29 1.00 -13.34
N ILE A 420 -18.82 0.78 -12.12
CA ILE A 420 -19.01 -0.46 -11.37
C ILE A 420 -19.89 -0.16 -10.16
N SER A 421 -21.06 -0.78 -10.10
CA SER A 421 -22.03 -0.63 -9.01
C SER A 421 -22.20 -1.95 -8.25
N ALA A 422 -22.57 -1.87 -6.97
CA ALA A 422 -22.82 -3.04 -6.13
C ALA A 422 -24.20 -2.98 -5.45
N PHE A 423 -25.03 -4.01 -5.68
CA PHE A 423 -26.40 -4.14 -5.17
C PHE A 423 -26.56 -5.28 -4.16
#